data_AF-A0A936SDD8-F1
#
_entry.id   AF-A0A936SDD8-F1
#
_cell.length_a   1.000
_cell.length_b   1.000
_cell.length_c   1.000
_cell.angle_alpha   90.00
_cell.angle_beta   90.00
_cell.angle_gamma   90.00
#
_symmetry.space_group_name_H-M   'P 1'
#
loop_
_entity.id
_entity.type
_entity.pdbx_description
1 polymer ?
#
loop_
_entity_poly.entity_id
_entity_poly.type
_entity_poly.pdbx_seq_one_letter_code
_entity_poly.pdbx_strand_id
1 'polypeptide(L)' 'MSAGDATFHLGWTMHSAGRNASVATTREVMTIIYFADGTSITEPQNDEQAADLTAWLGGRRPGDVAISAINPILSQ' A
#
# COMPACT_ATOMS: atom_id res chain seq x y z
N MET A 1 20.28 0.08 5.65
CA MET A 1 19.71 -0.94 4.77
C MET A 1 20.46 -0.91 3.45
N SER A 2 20.83 -2.09 2.97
CA SER A 2 21.42 -2.31 1.65
C SER A 2 20.31 -2.48 0.61
N ALA A 3 20.64 -2.36 -0.68
CA ALA A 3 19.69 -2.66 -1.75
C ALA A 3 19.22 -4.12 -1.65
N GLY A 4 17.90 -4.33 -1.67
CA GLY A 4 17.27 -5.64 -1.49
C GLY A 4 16.82 -5.94 -0.06
N ASP A 5 17.27 -5.17 0.95
CA ASP A 5 16.72 -5.30 2.30
C ASP A 5 15.25 -4.82 2.31
N ALA A 6 14.42 -5.49 3.12
CA ALA A 6 13.03 -5.12 3.32
C ALA A 6 12.69 -4.99 4.81
N THR A 7 11.76 -4.09 5.11
CA THR A 7 11.16 -3.94 6.44
C THR A 7 9.66 -4.14 6.33
N PHE A 8 9.06 -4.76 7.34
CA PHE A 8 7.62 -4.93 7.45
C PHE A 8 7.13 -4.19 8.70
N HIS A 9 5.99 -3.52 8.58
CA HIS A 9 5.33 -2.86 9.69
C HIS A 9 3.81 -3.09 9.59
N LEU A 10 3.12 -3.03 10.73
CA LEU A 10 1.67 -3.18 10.76
C LEU A 10 1.02 -1.86 10.34
N GLY A 11 -0.21 -1.92 9.81
CA GLY A 11 -0.93 -0.72 9.33
C GLY A 11 -1.11 0.38 10.38
N TRP A 12 -1.00 0.05 11.67
CA TRP A 12 -1.12 0.99 12.79
C TRP A 12 0.23 1.37 13.42
N THR A 13 1.35 0.88 12.89
CA THR A 13 2.67 1.24 13.39
C THR A 13 2.98 2.68 13.00
N MET A 14 3.07 3.57 13.98
CA MET A 14 3.58 4.93 13.76
C MET A 14 5.02 4.86 13.25
N HIS A 15 5.30 5.52 12.13
CA HIS A 15 6.62 5.55 11.52
C HIS A 15 6.86 6.86 10.78
N SER A 16 8.12 7.16 10.49
CA SER A 16 8.52 8.32 9.71
C SER A 16 9.79 8.02 8.92
N ALA A 17 10.07 8.86 7.93
CA ALA A 17 11.30 8.79 7.17
C ALA A 17 12.05 10.12 7.27
N GLY A 18 13.34 10.05 7.64
CA GLY A 18 14.20 11.24 7.65
C GLY A 18 14.46 11.78 6.24
N ARG A 19 14.90 13.05 6.17
CA ARG A 19 15.30 13.70 4.92
C ARG A 19 16.42 12.93 4.23
N ASN A 20 16.41 12.93 2.90
CA ASN A 20 17.59 12.53 2.14
C ASN A 20 18.61 13.68 2.17
N ALA A 21 19.80 13.44 2.74
CA ALA A 21 20.86 14.45 2.86
C ALA A 21 21.93 14.33 1.76
N SER A 22 21.83 13.35 0.86
CA SER A 22 22.76 13.21 -0.26
C SER A 22 22.51 14.29 -1.32
N VAL A 23 23.60 14.85 -1.86
CA VAL A 23 23.55 15.83 -2.96
C VAL A 23 23.44 15.13 -4.33
N ALA A 24 23.91 13.89 -4.43
CA ALA A 24 24.09 13.19 -5.71
C ALA A 24 23.27 11.90 -5.84
N THR A 25 22.56 11.47 -4.79
CA THR A 25 21.91 10.15 -4.76
C THR A 25 20.46 10.25 -4.31
N THR A 26 19.55 9.73 -5.12
CA THR A 26 18.14 9.59 -4.77
C THR A 26 17.94 8.38 -3.87
N ARG A 27 17.09 8.50 -2.83
CA ARG A 27 16.65 7.35 -2.04
C ARG A 27 15.47 6.69 -2.75
N GLU A 28 15.73 5.53 -3.35
CA GLU A 28 14.73 4.73 -4.06
C GLU A 28 14.15 3.65 -3.16
N VAL A 29 12.82 3.47 -3.20
CA VAL A 29 12.09 2.45 -2.44
C VAL A 29 10.89 1.95 -3.25
N MET A 30 10.42 0.74 -2.92
CA MET A 30 9.14 0.22 -3.35
C MET A 30 8.30 -0.08 -2.12
N THR A 31 7.03 0.34 -2.14
CA THR A 31 6.06 0.03 -1.09
C THR A 31 5.10 -1.04 -1.60
N ILE A 32 4.88 -2.07 -0.79
CA ILE A 32 3.88 -3.10 -1.04
C ILE A 32 2.97 -3.16 0.20
N ILE A 33 1.66 -3.04 -0.02
CA ILE A 33 0.65 -3.15 1.04
C ILE A 33 -0.04 -4.50 0.87
N TYR A 34 0.01 -5.32 1.92
CA TYR A 34 -0.73 -6.57 1.99
C TYR A 34 -1.99 -6.37 2.81
N PHE A 35 -3.11 -6.95 2.35
CA PHE A 35 -4.36 -7.03 3.09
C PHE A 35 -4.84 -8.49 3.13
N ALA A 36 -5.68 -8.83 4.10
CA ALA A 36 -6.17 -10.19 4.28
C ALA A 36 -7.14 -10.58 3.14
N ASP A 37 -7.10 -11.83 2.70
CA ASP A 37 -8.12 -12.35 1.79
C ASP A 37 -9.52 -12.20 2.40
N GLY A 38 -10.52 -11.93 1.55
CA GLY A 38 -11.89 -11.65 1.97
C GLY A 38 -12.13 -10.26 2.55
N THR A 39 -11.13 -9.37 2.58
CA THR A 39 -11.31 -7.99 3.06
C THR A 39 -12.36 -7.25 2.23
N SER A 40 -13.36 -6.69 2.90
CA SER A 40 -14.36 -5.80 2.31
C SER A 40 -13.86 -4.36 2.26
N ILE A 41 -14.18 -3.66 1.17
CA ILE A 41 -13.84 -2.25 0.99
C ILE A 41 -14.81 -1.39 1.79
N THR A 42 -14.27 -0.46 2.58
CA THR A 42 -15.05 0.53 3.32
C THR A 42 -15.29 1.79 2.50
N GLU A 43 -16.30 2.57 2.87
CA GLU A 43 -16.48 3.92 2.32
C GLU A 43 -15.26 4.80 2.64
N PRO A 44 -14.70 5.52 1.65
CA PRO A 44 -13.63 6.48 1.89
C PRO A 44 -14.04 7.58 2.88
N GLN A 45 -13.14 7.94 3.79
CA GLN A 45 -13.37 8.97 4.81
C GLN A 45 -12.70 10.31 4.47
N ASN A 46 -11.85 10.34 3.44
CA ASN A 46 -11.15 11.52 2.96
C ASN A 46 -10.78 11.36 1.47
N ASP A 47 -10.26 12.44 0.89
CA ASP A 47 -9.93 12.50 -0.54
C ASP A 47 -8.79 11.56 -0.92
N GLU A 48 -7.84 11.33 -0.01
CA GLU A 48 -6.71 10.42 -0.20
C GLU A 48 -7.20 8.96 -0.33
N GLN A 49 -8.11 8.54 0.54
CA GLN A 49 -8.72 7.21 0.46
C GLN A 49 -9.56 7.04 -0.81
N ALA A 50 -10.25 8.10 -1.27
CA ALA A 50 -11.00 8.07 -2.51
C ALA A 50 -10.09 7.93 -3.75
N ALA A 51 -8.93 8.61 -3.73
CA ALA A 51 -7.90 8.46 -4.75
C ALA A 51 -7.30 7.05 -4.73
N ASP A 52 -6.98 6.51 -3.56
CA ASP A 52 -6.43 5.15 -3.41
C ASP A 52 -7.42 4.07 -3.87
N LEU A 53 -8.69 4.21 -3.54
CA LEU A 53 -9.75 3.33 -4.04
C LEU A 53 -9.76 3.29 -5.58
N THR A 54 -9.68 4.46 -6.21
CA THR A 54 -9.70 4.60 -7.68
C THR A 54 -8.44 4.01 -8.31
N ALA A 55 -7.28 4.25 -7.72
CA ALA A 55 -5.99 3.86 -8.29
C ALA A 55 -5.65 2.39 -8.07
N TRP A 56 -5.92 1.86 -6.87
CA TRP A 56 -5.30 0.62 -6.40
C TRP A 56 -6.25 -0.55 -6.24
N LEU A 57 -7.57 -0.33 -6.22
CA LEU A 57 -8.53 -1.40 -6.01
C LEU A 57 -9.17 -1.92 -7.31
N GLY A 58 -8.60 -1.60 -8.47
CA GLY A 58 -8.96 -2.24 -9.75
C GLY A 58 -10.43 -2.05 -10.15
N GLY A 59 -11.00 -0.88 -9.85
CA GLY A 59 -12.40 -0.54 -10.14
C GLY A 59 -13.44 -1.13 -9.18
N ARG A 60 -13.01 -1.75 -8.08
CA ARG A 60 -13.90 -2.20 -7.00
C ARG A 60 -14.51 -1.02 -6.26
N ARG A 61 -15.64 -1.26 -5.62
CA ARG A 61 -16.42 -0.24 -4.89
C ARG A 61 -16.53 -0.61 -3.41
N PRO A 62 -16.88 0.36 -2.55
CA PRO A 62 -17.27 0.08 -1.17
C PRO A 62 -18.32 -1.04 -1.10
N GLY A 63 -18.14 -1.96 -0.16
CA GLY A 63 -18.93 -3.18 0.00
C GLY A 63 -18.43 -4.39 -0.80
N ASP A 64 -17.66 -4.20 -1.88
CA ASP A 64 -17.05 -5.31 -2.61
C ASP A 64 -15.90 -5.94 -1.79
N VAL A 65 -15.59 -7.20 -2.09
CA VAL A 65 -14.32 -7.82 -1.65
C VAL A 65 -13.17 -7.24 -2.49
N ALA A 66 -12.07 -6.88 -1.84
CA ALA A 66 -10.96 -6.13 -2.43
C ALA A 66 -10.11 -6.90 -3.47
N ILE A 67 -10.37 -8.20 -3.66
CA ILE A 67 -9.68 -9.01 -4.67
C ILE A 67 -9.93 -8.46 -6.09
N SER A 68 -8.87 -8.27 -6.86
CA SER A 68 -8.95 -7.74 -8.22
C SER A 68 -7.83 -8.31 -9.08
N ALA A 69 -7.82 -8.02 -10.39
CA ALA A 69 -6.74 -8.46 -11.28
C ALA A 69 -5.37 -7.89 -10.87
N ILE A 70 -5.34 -6.69 -10.27
CA ILE A 70 -4.12 -6.04 -9.79
C ILE A 70 -3.81 -6.33 -8.31
N ASN A 71 -4.77 -6.93 -7.58
CA ASN A 71 -4.60 -7.36 -6.19
C ASN A 71 -4.89 -8.88 -6.08
N PRO A 72 -3.99 -9.73 -6.59
CA PRO A 72 -4.18 -11.18 -6.59
C PRO A 72 -3.85 -11.82 -5.24
N ILE A 73 -4.35 -13.05 -5.04
CA ILE A 73 -3.88 -13.93 -3.96
C ILE A 73 -2.44 -14.36 -4.24
N LEU A 74 -1.57 -14.26 -3.23
CA LEU A 74 -0.13 -14.49 -3.39
C LEU A 74 0.28 -15.95 -3.24
N SER A 75 -0.48 -16.74 -2.47
CA SER A 75 -0.23 -18.17 -2.29
C SER A 75 -1.54 -18.90 -2.05
N GLN A 76 -1.69 -20.08 -2.66
CA GLN A 76 -2.71 -21.07 -2.32
C GLN A 76 -2.13 -22.11 -1.36
#